data_AF-A0A822IUD7-F1
#
_entry.id   AF-A0A822IUD7-F1
#
_cell.length_a   1.000
_cell.length_b   1.000
_cell.length_c   1.000
_cell.angle_alpha   90.00
_cell.angle_beta   90.00
_cell.angle_gamma   90.00
#
_symmetry.space_group_name_H-M   'P 1'
#
loop_
_entity.id
_entity.type
_entity.pdbx_description
1 polymer ?
#
loop_
_entity_poly.entity_id
_entity_poly.type
_entity_poly.pdbx_seq_one_letter_code
_entity_poly.pdbx_strand_id
1 'polypeptide(L)'
;MKPLVFDATPLIYLGKIKLLDKVAHFPEDKYITKSIFREVVERGKEHGTIYLLLRMMKMKLITRKKTLESLNEMIHHGWRCSTELYAEILMAMK
;
A
#
# COMPACT_ATOMS: atom_id res chain seq x y z
N MET A 1 3.98 -27.99 -13.56
CA MET A 1 2.86 -27.32 -12.86
C MET A 1 2.79 -25.88 -13.35
N LYS A 2 1.65 -25.18 -13.21
CA LYS A 2 1.54 -23.78 -13.62
C LYS A 2 2.14 -22.87 -12.54
N PRO A 3 2.85 -21.78 -12.89
CA PRO A 3 3.42 -20.88 -11.90
C PRO A 3 2.34 -20.08 -11.15
N LEU A 4 2.68 -19.63 -9.95
CA LEU A 4 1.86 -18.73 -9.15
C LEU A 4 2.30 -17.28 -9.37
N VAL A 5 1.36 -16.43 -9.76
CA VAL A 5 1.59 -14.99 -9.91
C VAL A 5 0.82 -14.26 -8.82
N PHE A 6 1.52 -13.48 -8.02
CA PHE A 6 0.93 -12.75 -6.90
C PHE A 6 0.84 -11.25 -7.18
N ASP A 7 -0.28 -10.68 -6.77
CA ASP A 7 -0.49 -9.24 -6.67
C ASP A 7 -0.17 -8.76 -5.23
N ALA A 8 -0.12 -7.45 -5.01
CA ALA A 8 0.16 -6.85 -3.71
C ALA A 8 -0.89 -7.22 -2.65
N THR A 9 -2.18 -7.14 -3.01
CA THR A 9 -3.28 -7.31 -2.06
C THR A 9 -3.28 -8.71 -1.41
N PRO A 10 -3.21 -9.84 -2.16
CA PRO A 10 -3.09 -11.16 -1.56
C PRO A 10 -1.85 -11.33 -0.67
N LEU A 11 -0.68 -10.80 -1.08
CA LEU A 11 0.56 -10.90 -0.28
C LEU A 11 0.46 -10.15 1.05
N ILE A 12 -0.15 -8.96 1.04
CA ILE A 12 -0.40 -8.18 2.27
C ILE A 12 -1.29 -8.97 3.23
N TYR A 13 -2.38 -9.57 2.74
CA TYR A 13 -3.27 -10.36 3.59
C TYR A 13 -2.59 -11.62 4.12
N LEU A 14 -1.87 -12.37 3.28
CA LEU A 14 -1.08 -13.53 3.70
C LEU A 14 -0.05 -13.16 4.77
N GLY A 15 0.60 -12.00 4.64
CA GLY A 15 1.52 -11.47 5.65
C GLY A 15 0.83 -11.16 6.97
N LYS A 16 -0.34 -10.49 6.94
CA LYS A 16 -1.14 -10.15 8.14
C LYS A 16 -1.53 -11.39 8.96
N ILE A 17 -1.84 -12.51 8.28
CA ILE A 17 -2.24 -13.77 8.93
C ILE A 17 -1.08 -14.77 9.09
N LYS A 18 0.17 -14.33 8.89
CA LYS A 18 1.40 -15.15 9.04
C LYS A 18 1.38 -16.45 8.20
N LEU A 19 0.80 -16.39 7.00
CA LEU A 19 0.74 -17.53 6.07
C LEU A 19 1.75 -17.46 4.92
N LEU A 20 2.57 -16.41 4.84
CA LEU A 20 3.62 -16.30 3.81
C LEU A 20 4.58 -17.49 3.83
N ASP A 21 4.93 -17.99 5.02
CA ASP A 21 5.80 -19.17 5.15
C ASP A 21 5.19 -20.39 4.46
N LYS A 22 3.87 -20.59 4.54
CA LYS A 22 3.21 -21.73 3.85
C LYS A 22 3.31 -21.59 2.34
N VAL A 23 3.12 -20.37 1.82
CA VAL A 23 3.27 -20.09 0.38
C VAL A 23 4.71 -20.30 -0.07
N ALA A 24 5.70 -19.95 0.75
CA ALA A 24 7.11 -20.17 0.42
C ALA A 24 7.44 -21.66 0.17
N HIS A 25 6.78 -22.58 0.88
CA HIS A 25 6.99 -24.03 0.75
C HIS A 25 6.28 -24.68 -0.45
N PHE A 26 5.45 -23.95 -1.19
CA PHE A 26 4.78 -24.51 -2.36
C PHE A 26 5.80 -24.93 -3.44
N PRO A 27 5.61 -26.05 -4.15
CA PRO A 27 6.55 -26.51 -5.17
C PRO A 27 6.53 -25.65 -6.45
N GLU A 28 5.49 -24.83 -6.67
CA GLU A 28 5.38 -23.96 -7.83
C GLU A 28 6.32 -22.74 -7.76
N ASP A 29 6.82 -22.35 -8.92
CA ASP A 29 7.52 -21.07 -9.08
C ASP A 29 6.58 -19.90 -8.72
N LYS A 30 7.09 -18.96 -7.93
CA LYS A 30 6.35 -17.75 -7.52
C LYS A 30 6.92 -16.53 -8.23
N TYR A 31 6.04 -15.76 -8.84
CA TYR A 31 6.39 -14.51 -9.50
C TYR A 31 5.58 -13.35 -8.95
N ILE A 32 6.23 -12.19 -8.93
CA ILE A 32 5.63 -10.87 -8.76
C ILE A 32 6.24 -9.96 -9.81
N THR A 33 5.53 -8.93 -10.22
CA THR A 33 6.14 -7.90 -11.07
C THR A 33 7.09 -7.03 -10.24
N LYS A 34 8.07 -6.40 -10.89
CA LYS A 34 8.94 -5.42 -10.21
C LYS A 34 8.12 -4.32 -9.52
N SER A 35 7.01 -3.86 -10.11
CA SER A 35 6.19 -2.82 -9.47
C SER A 35 5.56 -3.28 -8.15
N ILE A 36 5.10 -4.53 -8.08
CA ILE A 36 4.54 -5.11 -6.84
C ILE A 36 5.62 -5.30 -5.79
N PHE A 37 6.83 -5.73 -6.16
CA PHE A 37 7.96 -5.79 -5.23
C PHE A 37 8.26 -4.41 -4.62
N ARG A 38 8.33 -3.36 -5.46
CA ARG A 38 8.54 -1.99 -4.95
C ARG A 38 7.41 -1.54 -4.03
N GLU A 39 6.17 -1.89 -4.35
CA GLU A 39 5.02 -1.50 -3.54
C GLU A 39 5.00 -2.20 -2.18
N VAL A 40 5.20 -3.52 -2.14
CA VAL A 40 5.02 -4.33 -0.93
C VAL A 40 6.28 -4.37 -0.07
N VAL A 41 7.46 -4.49 -0.70
CA VAL A 41 8.73 -4.72 0.00
C VAL A 41 9.48 -3.42 0.22
N GLU A 42 9.62 -2.58 -0.81
CA GLU A 42 10.36 -1.32 -0.68
C GLU A 42 9.52 -0.23 0.00
N ARG A 43 8.26 -0.03 -0.41
CA ARG A 43 7.41 1.08 0.07
C ARG A 43 6.36 0.68 1.11
N GLY A 44 6.01 -0.61 1.17
CA GLY A 44 4.85 -1.11 1.90
C GLY A 44 4.98 -0.99 3.42
N LYS A 45 6.22 -0.98 3.94
CA LYS A 45 6.52 -0.69 5.34
C LYS A 45 6.54 0.80 5.68
N GLU A 46 6.82 1.66 4.69
CA GLU A 46 7.11 3.07 4.93
C GLU A 46 5.90 4.00 4.73
N HIS A 47 4.95 3.68 3.84
CA HIS A 47 3.98 4.70 3.38
C HIS A 47 2.49 4.37 3.56
N GLY A 48 2.10 3.16 3.96
CA GLY A 48 0.69 2.80 4.23
C GLY A 48 -0.32 3.12 3.12
N THR A 49 -1.61 3.15 3.45
CA THR A 49 -2.73 3.46 2.51
C THR A 49 -2.66 4.89 1.94
N ILE A 50 -2.03 5.83 2.66
CA ILE A 50 -1.93 7.23 2.23
C ILE A 50 -1.06 7.43 1.00
N TYR A 51 -0.07 6.56 0.78
CA TYR A 51 0.75 6.53 -0.43
C TYR A 51 -0.08 6.50 -1.72
N LEU A 52 -1.12 5.67 -1.74
CA LEU A 52 -1.97 5.48 -2.92
C LEU A 52 -2.75 6.76 -3.23
N LEU A 53 -3.32 7.40 -2.21
CA LEU A 53 -4.01 8.68 -2.35
C LEU A 53 -3.07 9.77 -2.92
N LEU A 54 -1.86 9.91 -2.37
CA LEU A 54 -0.88 10.87 -2.87
C LEU A 54 -0.42 10.55 -4.30
N ARG A 55 -0.28 9.28 -4.66
CA ARG A 55 0.08 8.86 -6.01
C ARG A 55 -1.04 9.14 -7.01
N MET A 56 -2.29 8.83 -6.67
CA MET A 56 -3.46 9.13 -7.50
C MET A 56 -3.60 10.64 -7.74
N MET A 57 -3.32 11.45 -6.72
CA MET A 57 -3.29 12.91 -6.84
C MET A 57 -2.19 13.38 -7.80
N LYS A 58 -0.95 12.86 -7.68
CA LYS A 58 0.15 13.17 -8.62
C LYS A 58 -0.15 12.77 -10.06
N MET A 59 -0.90 11.68 -10.26
CA MET A 59 -1.36 11.22 -11.57
C MET A 59 -2.58 12.00 -12.09
N LYS A 60 -3.06 13.02 -11.37
CA LYS A 60 -4.25 13.81 -11.67
C LYS A 60 -5.54 12.99 -11.80
N LEU A 61 -5.60 11.82 -11.14
CA LEU A 61 -6.80 10.98 -11.08
C LEU A 61 -7.78 11.43 -9.99
N ILE A 62 -7.27 12.09 -8.95
CA ILE A 62 -8.06 12.71 -7.88
C ILE A 62 -7.54 14.11 -7.59
N THR A 63 -8.41 15.00 -7.11
CA THR A 63 -8.02 16.36 -6.75
C THR A 63 -7.35 16.39 -5.38
N ARG A 64 -6.60 17.47 -5.11
CA ARG A 64 -6.06 17.74 -3.76
C ARG A 64 -7.16 17.74 -2.69
N LYS A 65 -8.30 18.37 -2.98
CA LYS A 65 -9.46 18.40 -2.09
C LYS A 65 -9.94 16.98 -1.76
N LYS A 66 -10.16 16.15 -2.78
CA LYS A 66 -10.63 14.78 -2.58
C LYS A 66 -9.62 13.91 -1.81
N THR A 67 -8.34 14.14 -2.05
CA THR A 67 -7.25 13.47 -1.34
C THR A 67 -7.28 13.79 0.16
N LEU A 68 -7.51 15.06 0.52
CA LEU A 68 -7.59 15.51 1.91
C LEU A 68 -8.85 14.99 2.61
N GLU A 69 -9.99 14.99 1.92
CA GLU A 69 -11.24 14.41 2.42
C GLU A 69 -11.05 12.93 2.75
N SER A 70 -10.48 12.15 1.83
CA SER A 70 -10.23 10.72 2.06
C SER A 70 -9.22 10.46 3.18
N LEU A 71 -8.17 11.28 3.32
CA LEU A 71 -7.26 11.21 4.47
C LEU A 71 -7.99 11.45 5.80
N ASN A 72 -8.82 12.48 5.89
CA ASN A 72 -9.59 12.78 7.09
C ASN A 72 -10.61 11.68 7.40
N GLU A 73 -11.28 11.12 6.39
CA GLU A 73 -12.16 9.96 6.54
C GLU A 73 -11.40 8.74 7.08
N MET A 74 -10.20 8.45 6.58
CA MET A 74 -9.37 7.35 7.09
C MET A 74 -9.05 7.55 8.57
N ILE A 75 -8.65 8.76 8.98
CA ILE A 75 -8.37 9.09 10.39
C ILE A 75 -9.61 8.93 11.26
N HIS A 76 -10.76 9.43 10.80
CA HIS A 76 -12.04 9.29 11.49
C HIS A 76 -12.44 7.81 11.69
N HIS A 77 -12.10 6.93 10.76
CA HIS A 77 -12.33 5.49 10.85
C HIS A 77 -11.21 4.73 11.60
N GLY A 78 -10.33 5.43 12.30
CA GLY A 78 -9.32 4.84 13.19
C GLY A 78 -7.97 4.55 12.55
N TRP A 79 -7.69 5.05 11.34
CA TRP A 79 -6.33 5.04 10.81
C TRP A 79 -5.46 5.96 11.67
N ARG A 80 -4.45 5.38 12.33
CA ARG A 80 -3.53 6.13 13.19
C ARG A 80 -2.62 7.01 12.34
N CYS A 81 -2.82 8.32 12.44
CA CYS A 81 -1.98 9.33 11.83
C CYS A 81 -1.39 10.19 12.96
N SER A 82 -0.06 10.27 13.06
CA SER A 82 0.56 11.22 13.99
C SER A 82 0.45 12.65 13.42
N THR A 83 0.65 13.63 14.27
CA THR A 83 0.70 15.05 13.88
C THR A 83 1.78 15.33 12.85
N GLU A 84 2.94 14.71 13.01
CA GLU A 84 4.10 14.83 12.11
C GLU A 84 3.77 14.24 10.74
N LEU A 85 3.23 13.02 10.72
CA LEU A 85 2.82 12.36 9.48
C LEU A 85 1.75 13.18 8.75
N TYR A 86 0.76 13.71 9.46
CA TYR A 86 -0.26 14.58 8.86
C TYR A 86 0.35 15.82 8.21
N ALA A 87 1.31 16.46 8.87
CA ALA A 87 2.02 17.62 8.32
C ALA A 87 2.85 17.26 7.07
N GLU A 88 3.57 16.15 7.09
CA GLU A 88 4.32 15.63 5.94
C GLU A 88 3.42 15.37 4.74
N ILE A 89 2.25 14.75 4.96
CA ILE A 89 1.26 14.51 3.92
C ILE A 89 0.77 15.83 3.32
N LEU A 90 0.43 16.83 4.14
CA LEU A 90 -0.01 18.15 3.67
C LEU A 90 1.09 18.87 2.85
N MET A 91 2.35 18.74 3.24
CA MET A 91 3.49 19.29 2.49
C MET A 91 3.64 18.62 1.12
N ALA A 92 3.46 17.29 1.05
CA ALA A 92 3.52 16.51 -0.18
C ALA A 92 2.35 16.78 -1.15
N MET A 93 1.30 17.48 -0.68
CA MET A 93 0.13 17.87 -1.47
C MET A 93 0.24 19.24 -2.14
N LYS A 94 1.34 19.97 -1.93
CA LYS A 94 1.68 21.20 -2.65
C LYS A 94 1.99 20.90 -4.11
#